data_AF-F4L5Q0-F1
#
_entry.id   AF-F4L5Q0-F1
#
_cell.length_a   1.000
_cell.length_b   1.000
_cell.length_c   1.000
_cell.angle_alpha   90.00
_cell.angle_beta   90.00
_cell.angle_gamma   90.00
#
_symmetry.space_group_name_H-M   'P 1'
#
loop_
_entity.id
_entity.type
_entity.pdbx_description
1 polymer ?
#
loop_
_entity_poly.entity_id
_entity_poly.type
_entity_poly.pdbx_seq_one_letter_code
_entity_poly.pdbx_strand_id
1 'polypeptide(L)'
;MVLFALYKDVLFITMDSNDGDGLSISRSQIDYVTKAIKDNPNVRWTMLFMHHPVWNYKDFNGFSEIETALQSRPYTVFAGHNHQYLKTQRNNRNYYILASTGGGSQLRGPRFQEFDHVTWVTMTENGPELLNLALSGMHNDDIVDEVGLAKAKAMLDAVNFKPQLLKINEQKAQVLLSIQNKGKDTLFFDGKLYHHHQLSPAQSKFKLKIAPQSTGQLDVEFALLGKGSFDKVAPLELDWQMNLPSAFMEAPYRLEGTLPITIDFTPPSPAGEERAIFLTDKKVELQQPQPGLSLRYTLDGTEPSLNAKTYQGPISITNTTTLKVRYFNTKNGASSNTWQQVYRKVVPIEPSKAKPSKPGMAYRYYEGNFQTLPDFKTLTPLRTGTVQDFNVALLAGKRIDHYAVVYEGFVDIPEDGLYYFYTRSDDGSKFYVQDQLVVDNDGSHEERARGGDIALKKGLHPFRVEYFEDFEGQSLFVGYSGSDGKRKPLVGLPLFCKE
;
A
#
# COMPACT_ATOMS: atom_id res chain seq x y z
N MET A 1 16.79 -24.38 -7.43
CA MET A 1 17.69 -25.57 -7.49
C MET A 1 17.77 -26.23 -6.11
N VAL A 2 17.51 -27.54 -5.98
CA VAL A 2 17.61 -28.28 -4.71
C VAL A 2 18.94 -29.02 -4.62
N LEU A 3 19.61 -28.94 -3.48
CA LEU A 3 20.82 -29.69 -3.18
C LEU A 3 20.60 -30.52 -1.92
N PHE A 4 21.00 -31.80 -1.90
CA PHE A 4 21.16 -32.54 -0.65
C PHE A 4 22.53 -33.19 -0.53
N ALA A 5 22.99 -33.36 0.70
CA ALA A 5 24.24 -34.03 1.04
C ALA A 5 24.05 -34.91 2.28
N LEU A 6 24.75 -36.05 2.31
CA LEU A 6 24.81 -36.92 3.49
C LEU A 6 26.20 -36.83 4.10
N TYR A 7 26.29 -36.51 5.39
CA TYR A 7 27.56 -36.45 6.11
C TYR A 7 27.37 -36.91 7.56
N LYS A 8 28.15 -37.92 7.99
CA LYS A 8 28.10 -38.48 9.35
C LYS A 8 26.67 -38.76 9.83
N ASP A 9 25.92 -39.47 9.00
CA ASP A 9 24.51 -39.86 9.19
C ASP A 9 23.54 -38.68 9.34
N VAL A 10 23.92 -37.47 8.93
CA VAL A 10 23.04 -36.30 8.88
C VAL A 10 22.72 -35.98 7.42
N LEU A 11 21.43 -35.85 7.12
CA LEU A 11 20.93 -35.42 5.82
C LEU A 11 20.77 -33.91 5.80
N PHE A 12 21.50 -33.22 4.91
CA PHE A 12 21.39 -31.79 4.69
C PHE A 12 20.59 -31.55 3.41
N ILE A 13 19.54 -30.74 3.47
CA ILE A 13 18.67 -30.42 2.34
C ILE A 13 18.59 -28.90 2.22
N THR A 14 18.96 -28.36 1.07
CA THR A 14 18.80 -26.94 0.75
C THR A 14 17.80 -26.78 -0.39
N MET A 15 16.80 -25.93 -0.17
CA MET A 15 15.67 -25.75 -1.10
C MET A 15 15.55 -24.30 -1.51
N ASP A 16 15.06 -24.09 -2.72
CA ASP A 16 14.66 -22.77 -3.18
C ASP A 16 13.20 -22.54 -2.81
N SER A 17 12.97 -21.50 -2.03
CA SER A 17 11.64 -21.13 -1.51
C SER A 17 11.06 -19.92 -2.24
N ASN A 18 11.59 -19.64 -3.45
CA ASN A 18 11.14 -18.60 -4.35
C ASN A 18 11.04 -19.09 -5.82
N ASP A 19 10.81 -20.38 -6.03
CA ASP A 19 11.01 -21.09 -7.31
C ASP A 19 9.72 -21.32 -8.12
N GLY A 20 8.55 -20.84 -7.67
CA GLY A 20 7.26 -21.20 -8.29
C GLY A 20 6.48 -20.04 -8.95
N ASP A 21 5.61 -20.41 -9.90
CA ASP A 21 4.58 -19.59 -10.56
C ASP A 21 3.47 -19.13 -9.60
N GLY A 22 3.82 -18.51 -8.47
CA GLY A 22 2.90 -18.11 -7.40
C GLY A 22 2.78 -19.08 -6.21
N LEU A 23 3.57 -20.16 -6.18
CA LEU A 23 3.77 -21.05 -5.02
C LEU A 23 5.22 -20.91 -4.53
N SER A 24 5.47 -20.79 -3.22
CA SER A 24 6.84 -20.57 -2.71
C SER A 24 7.80 -21.74 -3.02
N ILE A 25 7.34 -23.00 -2.99
CA ILE A 25 8.15 -24.19 -3.36
C ILE A 25 7.48 -24.90 -4.55
N SER A 26 8.22 -25.17 -5.62
CA SER A 26 7.68 -25.84 -6.81
C SER A 26 7.41 -27.33 -6.56
N ARG A 27 6.44 -27.91 -7.28
CA ARG A 27 6.10 -29.34 -7.13
C ARG A 27 7.29 -30.25 -7.36
N SER A 28 8.13 -29.92 -8.35
CA SER A 28 9.34 -30.66 -8.67
C SER A 28 10.31 -30.74 -7.48
N GLN A 29 10.47 -29.65 -6.73
CA GLN A 29 11.29 -29.61 -5.53
C GLN A 29 10.68 -30.44 -4.40
N ILE A 30 9.37 -30.36 -4.18
CA ILE A 30 8.67 -31.14 -3.15
C ILE A 30 8.86 -32.64 -3.39
N ASP A 31 8.65 -33.09 -4.63
CA ASP A 31 8.80 -34.50 -4.99
C ASP A 31 10.24 -34.96 -4.83
N TYR A 32 11.21 -34.14 -5.24
CA TYR A 32 12.63 -34.42 -5.08
C TYR A 32 13.06 -34.52 -3.60
N VAL A 33 12.63 -33.57 -2.76
CA VAL A 33 12.94 -33.53 -1.32
C VAL A 33 12.29 -34.71 -0.61
N THR A 34 11.00 -34.97 -0.89
CA THR A 34 10.27 -36.11 -0.33
C THR A 34 10.94 -37.44 -0.71
N LYS A 35 11.43 -37.56 -1.96
CA LYS A 35 12.19 -38.73 -2.38
C LYS A 35 13.50 -38.86 -1.62
N ALA A 36 14.29 -37.79 -1.50
CA ALA A 36 15.55 -37.80 -0.76
C ALA A 36 15.35 -38.21 0.72
N ILE A 37 14.29 -37.73 1.35
CA ILE A 37 13.89 -38.14 2.71
C ILE A 37 13.59 -39.65 2.75
N LYS A 38 12.77 -40.16 1.82
CA LYS A 38 12.40 -41.59 1.75
C LYS A 38 13.58 -42.51 1.48
N ASP A 39 14.49 -42.12 0.59
CA ASP A 39 15.67 -42.90 0.22
C ASP A 39 16.70 -42.98 1.36
N ASN A 40 16.63 -42.08 2.35
CA ASN A 40 17.56 -42.00 3.47
C ASN A 40 16.83 -42.16 4.82
N PRO A 41 16.30 -43.35 5.15
CA PRO A 41 15.47 -43.54 6.35
C PRO A 41 16.28 -43.60 7.67
N ASN A 42 17.55 -44.00 7.61
CA ASN A 42 18.35 -44.33 8.81
C ASN A 42 19.25 -43.17 9.29
N VAL A 43 18.97 -41.95 8.85
CA VAL A 43 19.77 -40.77 9.24
C VAL A 43 19.48 -40.39 10.68
N ARG A 44 20.53 -40.07 11.44
CA ARG A 44 20.41 -39.65 12.83
C ARG A 44 19.81 -38.25 12.99
N TRP A 45 19.88 -37.42 11.94
CA TRP A 45 19.27 -36.09 11.91
C TRP A 45 19.04 -35.60 10.48
N THR A 46 18.06 -34.71 10.28
CA THR A 46 17.87 -33.98 9.01
C THR A 46 17.95 -32.47 9.24
N MET A 47 18.76 -31.75 8.46
CA MET A 47 18.84 -30.30 8.47
C MET A 47 18.27 -29.73 7.17
N LEU A 48 17.33 -28.79 7.30
CA LEU A 48 16.70 -28.13 6.16
C LEU A 48 17.08 -26.65 6.12
N PHE A 49 17.43 -26.15 4.94
CA PHE A 49 17.81 -24.76 4.69
C PHE A 49 16.99 -24.19 3.54
N MET A 50 16.50 -22.97 3.70
CA MET A 50 15.73 -22.26 2.67
C MET A 50 15.87 -20.74 2.81
N HIS A 51 15.41 -19.98 1.81
CA HIS A 51 15.43 -18.53 1.84
C HIS A 51 14.30 -17.96 2.72
N HIS A 52 13.04 -18.27 2.40
CA HIS A 52 11.84 -17.77 3.11
C HIS A 52 11.40 -18.75 4.20
N PRO A 53 10.93 -18.26 5.36
CA PRO A 53 10.32 -19.09 6.40
C PRO A 53 8.88 -19.44 6.01
N VAL A 54 8.71 -20.21 4.93
CA VAL A 54 7.40 -20.50 4.31
C VAL A 54 6.41 -21.19 5.25
N TRP A 55 6.89 -21.80 6.34
CA TRP A 55 6.04 -22.36 7.40
C TRP A 55 5.19 -21.30 8.13
N ASN A 56 5.53 -20.01 8.02
CA ASN A 56 4.75 -18.91 8.57
C ASN A 56 3.71 -18.35 7.59
N TYR A 57 3.70 -18.79 6.33
CA TYR A 57 2.76 -18.30 5.33
C TYR A 57 1.42 -19.04 5.44
N LYS A 58 0.32 -18.30 5.24
CA LYS A 58 -1.05 -18.85 5.35
C LYS A 58 -1.49 -19.60 4.09
N ASP A 59 -0.93 -19.23 2.94
CA ASP A 59 -1.26 -19.84 1.66
C ASP A 59 -0.56 -21.19 1.49
N PHE A 60 -1.19 -22.08 0.74
CA PHE A 60 -0.59 -23.36 0.39
C PHE A 60 0.73 -23.16 -0.35
N ASN A 61 1.81 -23.67 0.21
CA ASN A 61 3.17 -23.47 -0.30
C ASN A 61 3.96 -24.79 -0.42
N GLY A 62 3.28 -25.92 -0.22
CA GLY A 62 3.86 -27.26 -0.34
C GLY A 62 4.76 -27.71 0.81
N PHE A 63 5.10 -26.83 1.76
CA PHE A 63 6.00 -27.20 2.86
C PHE A 63 5.39 -28.23 3.83
N SER A 64 4.07 -28.22 4.00
CA SER A 64 3.37 -29.20 4.84
C SER A 64 3.58 -30.66 4.38
N GLU A 65 3.72 -30.90 3.06
CA GLU A 65 4.03 -32.25 2.53
C GLU A 65 5.44 -32.71 2.92
N ILE A 66 6.40 -31.78 2.90
CA ILE A 66 7.77 -32.03 3.36
C ILE A 66 7.76 -32.29 4.88
N GLU A 67 7.01 -31.50 5.66
CA GLU A 67 6.83 -31.77 7.09
C GLU A 67 6.24 -33.16 7.36
N THR A 68 5.24 -33.59 6.58
CA THR A 68 4.69 -34.94 6.65
C THR A 68 5.75 -36.00 6.38
N ALA A 69 6.57 -35.83 5.35
CA ALA A 69 7.66 -36.77 5.04
C ALA A 69 8.70 -36.87 6.18
N LEU A 70 8.87 -35.81 6.96
CA LEU A 70 9.81 -35.73 8.09
C LEU A 70 9.24 -36.23 9.43
N GLN A 71 7.95 -36.51 9.56
CA GLN A 71 7.29 -36.78 10.85
C GLN A 71 7.94 -37.91 11.67
N SER A 72 8.50 -38.93 11.02
CA SER A 72 9.09 -40.10 11.67
C SER A 72 10.56 -39.94 12.07
N ARG A 73 11.16 -38.75 11.92
CA ARG A 73 12.60 -38.53 12.19
C ARG A 73 12.89 -37.22 12.95
N PRO A 74 14.07 -37.09 13.57
CA PRO A 74 14.53 -35.82 14.11
C PRO A 74 15.00 -34.88 13.00
N TYR A 75 14.66 -33.59 13.12
CA TYR A 75 15.05 -32.58 12.15
C TYR A 75 15.11 -31.16 12.73
N THR A 76 15.81 -30.28 12.01
CA THR A 76 15.94 -28.84 12.31
C THR A 76 15.81 -28.04 11.01
N VAL A 77 15.12 -26.90 11.06
CA VAL A 77 14.84 -26.07 9.90
C VAL A 77 15.43 -24.68 10.09
N PHE A 78 16.08 -24.15 9.05
CA PHE A 78 16.69 -22.82 9.00
C PHE A 78 16.15 -22.03 7.80
N ALA A 79 15.83 -20.76 8.02
CA ALA A 79 15.54 -19.80 6.96
C ALA A 79 16.10 -18.40 7.25
N GLY A 80 15.98 -17.50 6.27
CA GLY A 80 16.30 -16.07 6.38
C GLY A 80 15.09 -15.19 6.04
N HIS A 81 15.28 -14.25 5.12
CA HIS A 81 14.27 -13.34 4.53
C HIS A 81 13.69 -12.26 5.47
N ASN A 82 13.41 -12.57 6.73
CA ASN A 82 12.72 -11.64 7.63
C ASN A 82 13.65 -10.65 8.35
N HIS A 83 14.97 -10.76 8.19
CA HIS A 83 15.99 -9.92 8.86
C HIS A 83 15.91 -9.88 10.40
N GLN A 84 15.11 -10.76 11.01
CA GLN A 84 14.85 -10.85 12.44
C GLN A 84 15.09 -12.28 12.92
N TYR A 85 16.00 -12.45 13.87
CA TYR A 85 16.34 -13.75 14.46
C TYR A 85 15.16 -14.27 15.27
N LEU A 86 14.71 -15.49 14.98
CA LEU A 86 13.62 -16.09 15.72
C LEU A 86 13.79 -17.60 15.83
N LYS A 87 13.74 -18.12 17.05
CA LYS A 87 13.60 -19.56 17.34
C LYS A 87 12.15 -19.83 17.69
N THR A 88 11.53 -20.81 17.02
CA THR A 88 10.21 -21.34 17.37
C THR A 88 10.25 -22.85 17.48
N GLN A 89 9.31 -23.43 18.22
CA GLN A 89 9.06 -24.86 18.22
C GLN A 89 7.76 -25.18 17.50
N ARG A 90 7.84 -26.11 16.55
CA ARG A 90 6.71 -26.61 15.76
C ARG A 90 6.89 -28.10 15.56
N ASN A 91 5.83 -28.88 15.75
CA ASN A 91 5.88 -30.35 15.68
C ASN A 91 6.96 -30.97 16.59
N ASN A 92 7.21 -30.37 17.77
CA ASN A 92 8.30 -30.73 18.70
C ASN A 92 9.70 -30.69 18.05
N ARG A 93 9.91 -29.76 17.12
CA ARG A 93 11.17 -29.53 16.40
C ARG A 93 11.51 -28.05 16.36
N ASN A 94 12.80 -27.74 16.26
CA ASN A 94 13.28 -26.37 16.26
C ASN A 94 13.29 -25.79 14.84
N TYR A 95 12.76 -24.57 14.73
CA TYR A 95 12.72 -23.76 13.51
C TYR A 95 13.39 -22.43 13.79
N TYR A 96 14.39 -22.10 12.98
CA TYR A 96 15.20 -20.89 13.12
C TYR A 96 15.03 -19.98 11.91
N ILE A 97 14.85 -18.69 12.18
CA ILE A 97 15.04 -17.60 11.24
C ILE A 97 16.31 -16.87 11.66
N LEU A 98 17.25 -16.66 10.75
CA LEU A 98 18.54 -16.02 11.04
C LEU A 98 18.52 -14.52 10.71
N ALA A 99 19.11 -13.69 11.57
CA ALA A 99 19.40 -12.26 11.33
C ALA A 99 20.89 -11.99 11.06
N SER A 100 21.32 -10.77 10.78
CA SER A 100 20.58 -9.82 9.95
C SER A 100 20.86 -10.22 8.49
N THR A 101 19.83 -10.47 7.68
CA THR A 101 20.02 -11.02 6.32
C THR A 101 19.78 -9.97 5.24
N GLY A 102 20.62 -8.93 5.15
CA GLY A 102 20.55 -7.87 4.12
C GLY A 102 20.13 -6.48 4.64
N GLY A 103 20.00 -5.50 3.74
CA GLY A 103 19.95 -4.06 4.08
C GLY A 103 18.67 -3.49 4.70
N GLY A 104 17.66 -4.32 5.00
CA GLY A 104 16.38 -3.87 5.60
C GLY A 104 16.40 -3.74 7.13
N SER A 105 17.46 -4.20 7.81
CA SER A 105 17.58 -4.14 9.27
C SER A 105 18.11 -2.79 9.75
N GLN A 106 17.59 -2.30 10.87
CA GLN A 106 18.13 -1.10 11.53
C GLN A 106 19.18 -1.45 12.60
N LEU A 107 19.53 -2.74 12.74
CA LEU A 107 20.52 -3.24 13.71
C LEU A 107 20.25 -2.74 15.14
N ARG A 108 18.97 -2.75 15.54
CA ARG A 108 18.51 -2.25 16.85
C ARG A 108 18.96 -3.11 18.04
N GLY A 109 19.62 -4.24 17.77
CA GLY A 109 20.23 -5.12 18.74
C GLY A 109 19.46 -6.42 18.99
N PRO A 110 20.05 -7.35 19.77
CA PRO A 110 19.51 -8.70 19.98
C PRO A 110 18.09 -8.74 20.54
N ARG A 111 17.70 -7.80 21.43
CA ARG A 111 16.33 -7.70 21.97
C ARG A 111 15.27 -7.41 20.92
N PHE A 112 15.67 -6.78 19.81
CA PHE A 112 14.83 -6.52 18.64
C PHE A 112 15.09 -7.51 17.51
N GLN A 113 15.81 -8.60 17.79
CA GLN A 113 16.12 -9.67 16.85
C GLN A 113 17.00 -9.22 15.69
N GLU A 114 17.64 -8.05 15.81
CA GLU A 114 18.36 -7.38 14.73
C GLU A 114 19.81 -7.17 15.13
N PHE A 115 20.66 -8.11 14.75
CA PHE A 115 22.09 -8.09 15.07
C PHE A 115 22.85 -8.95 14.08
N ASP A 116 24.12 -8.61 13.85
CA ASP A 116 25.01 -9.41 13.03
C ASP A 116 25.66 -10.50 13.87
N HIS A 117 25.70 -11.72 13.32
CA HIS A 117 26.20 -12.88 14.02
C HIS A 117 26.62 -14.01 13.08
N VAL A 118 27.39 -14.93 13.64
CA VAL A 118 27.68 -16.25 13.08
C VAL A 118 26.97 -17.29 13.94
N THR A 119 26.03 -18.03 13.36
CA THR A 119 25.42 -19.18 14.04
C THR A 119 26.37 -20.37 13.97
N TRP A 120 26.91 -20.75 15.13
CA TRP A 120 27.67 -21.96 15.33
C TRP A 120 26.75 -23.13 15.68
N VAL A 121 26.84 -24.23 14.92
CA VAL A 121 26.04 -25.43 15.14
C VAL A 121 26.96 -26.63 15.42
N THR A 122 26.83 -27.22 16.59
CA THR A 122 27.58 -28.42 17.00
C THR A 122 26.65 -29.63 17.03
N MET A 123 26.96 -30.68 16.25
CA MET A 123 26.20 -31.94 16.30
C MET A 123 26.70 -32.84 17.43
N THR A 124 25.90 -33.00 18.49
CA THR A 124 26.17 -33.92 19.60
C THR A 124 25.48 -35.28 19.39
N GLU A 125 25.56 -36.18 20.37
CA GLU A 125 24.80 -37.45 20.38
C GLU A 125 23.29 -37.21 20.54
N ASN A 126 22.90 -36.12 21.21
CA ASN A 126 21.50 -35.79 21.50
C ASN A 126 20.85 -34.93 20.40
N GLY A 127 21.64 -34.36 19.49
CA GLY A 127 21.17 -33.50 18.40
C GLY A 127 22.04 -32.25 18.19
N PRO A 128 21.60 -31.30 17.37
CA PRO A 128 22.30 -30.03 17.17
C PRO A 128 22.15 -29.11 18.40
N GLU A 129 23.28 -28.59 18.87
CA GLU A 129 23.36 -27.46 19.81
C GLU A 129 23.80 -26.20 19.07
N LEU A 130 23.17 -25.07 19.39
CA LEU A 130 23.34 -23.82 18.66
C LEU A 130 23.82 -22.68 19.56
N LEU A 131 24.70 -21.85 19.02
CA LEU A 131 25.20 -20.63 19.63
C LEU A 131 25.32 -19.54 18.57
N ASN A 132 24.94 -18.31 18.88
CA ASN A 132 25.08 -17.16 18.02
C ASN A 132 26.25 -16.29 18.49
N LEU A 133 27.27 -16.16 17.64
CA LEU A 133 28.47 -15.38 17.91
C LEU A 133 28.33 -13.99 17.30
N ALA A 134 28.14 -12.97 18.12
CA ALA A 134 28.13 -11.57 17.71
C ALA A 134 29.43 -10.87 18.13
N LEU A 135 29.76 -9.73 17.50
CA LEU A 135 30.89 -8.90 17.95
C LEU A 135 30.73 -8.45 19.41
N SER A 136 29.48 -8.28 19.86
CA SER A 136 29.13 -7.92 21.23
C SER A 136 29.25 -9.06 22.23
N GLY A 137 29.46 -10.31 21.79
CA GLY A 137 29.58 -11.47 22.65
C GLY A 137 28.85 -12.71 22.13
N MET A 138 28.79 -13.74 22.99
CA MET A 138 28.12 -15.00 22.69
C MET A 138 26.69 -14.97 23.20
N HIS A 139 25.76 -15.42 22.38
CA HIS A 139 24.35 -15.52 22.71
C HIS A 139 23.87 -16.95 22.47
N ASN A 140 23.12 -17.51 23.42
CA ASN A 140 22.46 -18.81 23.22
C ASN A 140 21.44 -18.75 22.08
N ASP A 141 20.89 -19.90 21.69
CA ASP A 141 19.95 -19.95 20.57
C ASP A 141 18.55 -19.39 20.89
N ASP A 142 18.28 -19.08 22.16
CA ASP A 142 17.06 -18.54 22.74
C ASP A 142 17.14 -17.05 23.09
N ILE A 143 17.98 -16.29 22.37
CA ILE A 143 18.21 -14.82 22.52
C ILE A 143 16.92 -14.03 22.78
N VAL A 144 15.86 -14.40 22.07
CA VAL A 144 14.52 -13.82 22.21
C VAL A 144 13.52 -14.96 22.34
N ASP A 145 12.80 -14.97 23.46
CA ASP A 145 11.64 -15.81 23.71
C ASP A 145 10.34 -15.11 23.26
N GLU A 146 9.21 -15.80 23.39
CA GLU A 146 7.90 -15.24 23.00
C GLU A 146 7.56 -13.96 23.77
N VAL A 147 8.01 -13.85 25.02
CA VAL A 147 7.81 -12.67 25.87
C VAL A 147 8.61 -11.48 25.34
N GLY A 148 9.88 -11.68 25.01
CA GLY A 148 10.75 -10.66 24.45
C GLY A 148 10.32 -10.23 23.05
N LEU A 149 9.85 -11.16 22.22
CA LEU A 149 9.26 -10.87 20.91
C LEU A 149 8.04 -9.96 21.05
N ALA A 150 7.14 -10.25 21.99
CA ALA A 150 5.97 -9.42 22.25
C ALA A 150 6.34 -7.99 22.70
N LYS A 151 7.38 -7.85 23.54
CA LYS A 151 7.91 -6.55 23.98
C LYS A 151 8.51 -5.75 22.82
N ALA A 152 9.38 -6.38 22.03
CA ALA A 152 10.01 -5.76 20.87
C ALA A 152 8.94 -5.28 19.87
N LYS A 153 7.98 -6.14 19.54
CA LYS A 153 6.87 -5.79 18.64
C LYS A 153 6.04 -4.62 19.16
N ALA A 154 5.70 -4.61 20.46
CA ALA A 154 4.94 -3.52 21.04
C ALA A 154 5.67 -2.17 20.93
N MET A 155 7.00 -2.15 21.11
CA MET A 155 7.80 -0.94 20.91
C MET A 155 7.90 -0.53 19.44
N LEU A 156 8.07 -1.49 18.53
CA LEU A 156 8.12 -1.20 17.09
C LEU A 156 6.77 -0.72 16.54
N ASP A 157 5.66 -1.20 17.09
CA ASP A 157 4.35 -0.63 16.81
C ASP A 157 4.25 0.81 17.34
N ALA A 158 4.80 1.06 18.55
CA ALA A 158 4.73 2.35 19.21
C ALA A 158 5.53 3.45 18.50
N VAL A 159 6.56 3.14 17.71
CA VAL A 159 7.32 4.15 16.93
C VAL A 159 6.57 4.68 15.71
N ASN A 160 5.46 4.05 15.31
CA ASN A 160 4.63 4.48 14.18
C ASN A 160 3.63 5.59 14.55
N PHE A 161 4.04 6.54 15.40
CA PHE A 161 3.21 7.69 15.75
C PHE A 161 3.29 8.77 14.66
N LYS A 162 2.13 9.33 14.28
CA LYS A 162 2.04 10.38 13.26
C LYS A 162 1.62 11.69 13.91
N PRO A 163 2.41 12.77 13.77
CA PRO A 163 2.01 14.08 14.22
C PRO A 163 0.77 14.59 13.48
N GLN A 164 -0.23 15.07 14.23
CA GLN A 164 -1.32 15.88 13.66
C GLN A 164 -1.10 17.34 14.01
N LEU A 165 -0.93 18.18 12.99
CA LEU A 165 -0.87 19.61 13.17
C LEU A 165 -2.26 20.21 13.12
N LEU A 166 -2.51 21.16 14.02
CA LEU A 166 -3.76 21.90 14.10
C LEU A 166 -3.48 23.38 14.27
N LYS A 167 -4.23 24.20 13.55
CA LYS A 167 -4.17 25.65 13.61
C LYS A 167 -5.05 26.14 14.76
N ILE A 168 -4.48 26.97 15.64
CA ILE A 168 -5.23 27.67 16.69
C ILE A 168 -5.69 29.02 16.14
N ASN A 169 -4.77 29.77 15.53
CA ASN A 169 -5.03 31.01 14.81
C ASN A 169 -3.89 31.28 13.79
N GLU A 170 -3.84 32.47 13.19
CA GLU A 170 -2.82 32.83 12.19
C GLU A 170 -1.37 32.86 12.72
N GLN A 171 -1.17 32.93 14.04
CA GLN A 171 0.15 33.06 14.66
C GLN A 171 0.51 31.88 15.58
N LYS A 172 -0.46 31.01 15.89
CA LYS A 172 -0.30 29.87 16.79
C LYS A 172 -0.88 28.60 16.18
N ALA A 173 -0.15 27.51 16.37
CA ALA A 173 -0.54 26.18 16.00
C ALA A 173 -0.09 25.21 17.08
N GLN A 174 -0.43 23.94 16.91
CA GLN A 174 -0.01 22.89 17.81
C GLN A 174 0.29 21.61 17.04
N VAL A 175 1.12 20.77 17.64
CA VAL A 175 1.32 19.38 17.25
C VAL A 175 0.74 18.46 18.30
N LEU A 176 -0.18 17.58 17.87
CA LEU A 176 -0.70 16.49 18.67
C LEU A 176 -0.01 15.18 18.24
N LEU A 177 0.78 14.60 19.14
CA LEU A 177 1.35 13.26 18.99
C LEU A 177 0.54 12.27 19.82
N SER A 178 0.12 11.17 19.20
CA SER A 178 -0.49 10.03 19.89
C SER A 178 0.42 8.81 19.78
N ILE A 179 0.91 8.32 20.92
CA ILE A 179 1.81 7.18 21.00
C ILE A 179 1.04 6.02 21.60
N GLN A 180 0.83 4.97 20.81
CA GLN A 180 0.05 3.81 21.23
C GLN A 180 0.96 2.77 21.89
N ASN A 181 0.69 2.45 23.16
CA ASN A 181 1.32 1.33 23.85
C ASN A 181 0.39 0.11 23.77
N LYS A 182 0.62 -0.76 22.78
CA LYS A 182 -0.06 -2.07 22.65
C LYS A 182 0.60 -3.17 23.48
N GLY A 183 1.62 -2.84 24.29
CA GLY A 183 2.34 -3.78 25.12
C GLY A 183 1.65 -4.06 26.46
N LYS A 184 2.22 -5.02 27.20
CA LYS A 184 1.80 -5.35 28.56
C LYS A 184 2.57 -4.55 29.63
N ASP A 185 3.70 -3.98 29.25
CA ASP A 185 4.54 -3.16 30.13
C ASP A 185 4.24 -1.67 29.96
N THR A 186 4.59 -0.87 30.97
CA THR A 186 4.54 0.59 30.85
C THR A 186 5.63 1.06 29.89
N LEU A 187 5.27 1.91 28.94
CA LEU A 187 6.21 2.53 28.01
C LEU A 187 6.58 3.93 28.50
N PHE A 188 7.88 4.24 28.55
CA PHE A 188 8.39 5.56 28.85
C PHE A 188 8.85 6.22 27.56
N PHE A 189 8.36 7.43 27.30
CA PHE A 189 8.75 8.23 26.14
C PHE A 189 9.34 9.54 26.62
N ASP A 190 10.58 9.79 26.26
CA ASP A 190 11.25 11.07 26.41
C ASP A 190 11.38 11.69 25.02
N GLY A 191 11.22 13.00 24.91
CA GLY A 191 11.71 13.66 23.71
C GLY A 191 11.93 15.15 23.87
N LYS A 192 12.48 15.70 22.80
CA LYS A 192 13.02 17.04 22.75
C LYS A 192 12.79 17.64 21.37
N LEU A 193 12.15 18.80 21.33
CA LEU A 193 12.10 19.64 20.13
C LEU A 193 13.36 20.51 20.08
N TYR A 194 14.04 20.54 18.93
CA TYR A 194 15.17 21.44 18.73
C TYR A 194 14.75 22.90 18.64
N HIS A 195 15.72 23.79 18.86
CA HIS A 195 15.51 25.21 18.65
C HIS A 195 15.22 25.48 17.18
N HIS A 196 14.21 26.30 16.92
CA HIS A 196 13.75 26.65 15.58
C HIS A 196 13.79 28.17 15.42
N HIS A 197 14.37 28.66 14.32
CA HIS A 197 14.54 30.09 14.09
C HIS A 197 13.24 30.81 13.68
N GLN A 198 12.24 30.07 13.20
CA GLN A 198 10.92 30.62 12.79
C GLN A 198 9.79 30.26 13.75
N LEU A 199 10.01 29.36 14.71
CA LEU A 199 8.98 28.82 15.58
C LEU A 199 9.43 28.79 17.04
N SER A 200 8.52 29.10 17.95
CA SER A 200 8.75 29.01 19.39
C SER A 200 7.77 28.00 20.01
N PRO A 201 8.20 26.75 20.27
CA PRO A 201 7.38 25.80 21.00
C PRO A 201 7.22 26.23 22.46
N ALA A 202 6.02 26.05 23.03
CA ALA A 202 5.73 26.36 24.43
C ALA A 202 6.52 25.47 25.39
N GLN A 203 6.89 24.27 24.94
CA GLN A 203 7.71 23.31 25.68
C GLN A 203 8.63 22.57 24.71
N SER A 204 9.91 22.46 25.05
CA SER A 204 10.92 21.81 24.22
C SER A 204 11.39 20.44 24.72
N LYS A 205 11.00 20.02 25.93
CA LYS A 205 11.32 18.70 26.50
C LYS A 205 10.10 18.09 27.17
N PHE A 206 9.84 16.81 26.92
CA PHE A 206 8.66 16.12 27.43
C PHE A 206 9.01 14.71 27.88
N LYS A 207 8.26 14.25 28.88
CA LYS A 207 8.32 12.91 29.44
C LYS A 207 6.91 12.38 29.58
N LEU A 208 6.65 11.21 29.00
CA LEU A 208 5.37 10.53 29.09
C LEU A 208 5.57 9.13 29.68
N LYS A 209 4.68 8.79 30.62
CA LYS A 209 4.51 7.43 31.12
C LYS A 209 3.21 6.89 30.55
N ILE A 210 3.30 5.91 29.66
CA ILE A 210 2.16 5.39 28.90
C ILE A 210 1.81 4.01 29.45
N ALA A 211 0.64 3.90 30.07
CA ALA A 211 0.18 2.65 30.65
C ALA A 211 0.04 1.54 29.60
N PRO A 212 0.09 0.26 29.99
CA PRO A 212 -0.21 -0.86 29.10
C PRO A 212 -1.56 -0.69 28.41
N GLN A 213 -1.67 -1.13 27.14
CA GLN A 213 -2.92 -1.08 26.35
C GLN A 213 -3.56 0.32 26.30
N SER A 214 -2.76 1.38 26.29
CA SER A 214 -3.25 2.76 26.32
C SER A 214 -2.54 3.64 25.30
N THR A 215 -3.04 4.87 25.12
CA THR A 215 -2.42 5.87 24.25
C THR A 215 -1.95 7.04 25.09
N GLY A 216 -0.65 7.35 25.00
CA GLY A 216 -0.08 8.58 25.54
C GLY A 216 -0.25 9.71 24.53
N GLN A 217 -0.55 10.91 25.01
CA GLN A 217 -0.71 12.08 24.16
C GLN A 217 0.25 13.19 24.56
N LEU A 218 0.91 13.77 23.56
CA LEU A 218 1.65 15.01 23.70
C LEU A 218 0.97 16.08 22.86
N ASP A 219 0.62 17.19 23.48
CA ASP A 219 0.08 18.36 22.80
C ASP A 219 1.05 19.52 23.03
N VAL A 220 1.71 19.99 21.98
CA VAL A 220 2.69 21.08 22.07
C VAL A 220 2.25 22.23 21.17
N GLU A 221 1.85 23.33 21.80
CA GLU A 221 1.64 24.59 21.08
C GLU A 221 2.96 25.20 20.65
N PHE A 222 2.95 25.88 19.51
CA PHE A 222 4.05 26.69 19.02
C PHE A 222 3.54 27.95 18.33
N ALA A 223 4.33 29.01 18.40
CA ALA A 223 4.03 30.30 17.77
C ALA A 223 5.03 30.63 16.67
N LEU A 224 4.58 31.36 15.64
CA LEU A 224 5.48 31.97 14.66
C LEU A 224 6.36 33.03 15.31
N LEU A 225 7.63 33.07 14.92
CA LEU A 225 8.56 34.14 15.26
C LEU A 225 8.53 35.19 14.14
N GLY A 226 8.00 36.38 14.42
CA GLY A 226 7.91 37.49 13.46
C GLY A 226 6.66 37.46 12.58
N LYS A 227 6.72 38.11 11.41
CA LYS A 227 5.55 38.30 10.50
C LYS A 227 5.39 37.20 9.44
N GLY A 228 5.76 35.96 9.76
CA GLY A 228 5.72 34.83 8.84
C GLY A 228 4.33 34.24 8.59
N SER A 229 4.25 33.23 7.72
CA SER A 229 3.11 32.31 7.55
C SER A 229 3.60 30.87 7.71
N PHE A 230 2.75 29.98 8.22
CA PHE A 230 3.06 28.56 8.41
C PHE A 230 3.44 27.83 7.11
N ASP A 231 2.94 28.27 5.94
CA ASP A 231 3.22 27.63 4.65
C ASP A 231 4.71 27.76 4.19
N LYS A 232 5.50 28.59 4.88
CA LYS A 232 6.91 28.86 4.56
C LYS A 232 7.86 28.51 5.70
N VAL A 233 7.42 27.65 6.61
CA VAL A 233 8.16 27.27 7.81
C VAL A 233 8.88 25.94 7.57
N ALA A 234 10.16 25.88 7.95
CA ALA A 234 10.92 24.64 7.94
C ALA A 234 10.35 23.63 8.96
N PRO A 235 10.56 22.31 8.76
CA PRO A 235 10.08 21.31 9.70
C PRO A 235 10.61 21.52 11.13
N LEU A 236 9.78 21.23 12.13
CA LEU A 236 10.25 21.02 13.50
C LEU A 236 11.01 19.71 13.57
N GLU A 237 12.03 19.62 14.41
CA GLU A 237 12.78 18.37 14.61
C GLU A 237 12.54 17.86 16.02
N LEU A 238 12.06 16.61 16.10
CA LEU A 238 11.77 15.89 17.33
C LEU A 238 12.79 14.76 17.53
N ASP A 239 13.68 14.93 18.50
CA ASP A 239 14.43 13.80 19.04
C ASP A 239 13.58 13.06 20.06
N TRP A 240 13.55 11.75 19.97
CA TRP A 240 12.77 10.93 20.88
C TRP A 240 13.52 9.68 21.29
N GLN A 241 13.13 9.17 22.46
CA GLN A 241 13.62 7.94 23.03
C GLN A 241 12.47 7.22 23.75
N MET A 242 12.37 5.92 23.54
CA MET A 242 11.39 5.04 24.16
C MET A 242 12.09 3.95 24.95
N ASN A 243 11.56 3.60 26.12
CA ASN A 243 12.10 2.53 26.95
C ASN A 243 11.00 1.73 27.64
N LEU A 244 11.25 0.43 27.85
CA LEU A 244 10.51 -0.39 28.82
C LEU A 244 11.32 -0.53 30.12
N PRO A 245 10.66 -0.83 31.26
CA PRO A 245 11.35 -1.26 32.47
C PRO A 245 12.28 -2.45 32.18
N SER A 246 13.52 -2.38 32.66
CA SER A 246 14.47 -3.49 32.65
C SER A 246 15.09 -3.68 34.03
N ALA A 247 15.40 -4.92 34.38
CA ALA A 247 16.21 -5.19 35.57
C ALA A 247 17.63 -4.62 35.38
N PHE A 248 18.30 -4.27 36.48
CA PHE A 248 19.60 -3.59 36.45
C PHE A 248 20.68 -4.33 35.64
N MET A 249 20.64 -5.67 35.64
CA MET A 249 21.60 -6.53 34.91
C MET A 249 21.14 -6.92 33.50
N GLU A 250 19.94 -6.51 33.09
CA GLU A 250 19.40 -6.83 31.77
C GLU A 250 19.62 -5.70 30.77
N ALA A 251 20.05 -6.05 29.56
CA ALA A 251 20.09 -5.10 28.46
C ALA A 251 18.70 -4.48 28.25
N PRO A 252 18.58 -3.13 28.23
CA PRO A 252 17.29 -2.46 28.19
C PRO A 252 16.64 -2.58 26.82
N TYR A 253 15.31 -2.64 26.81
CA TYR A 253 14.54 -2.37 25.60
C TYR A 253 14.47 -0.86 25.42
N ARG A 254 15.29 -0.35 24.48
CA ARG A 254 15.38 1.07 24.14
C ARG A 254 15.30 1.24 22.63
N LEU A 255 14.53 2.23 22.19
CA LEU A 255 14.55 2.76 20.83
C LEU A 255 14.75 4.27 20.89
N GLU A 256 15.37 4.83 19.87
CA GLU A 256 15.54 6.27 19.72
C GLU A 256 15.52 6.66 18.24
N GLY A 257 15.27 7.93 17.98
CA GLY A 257 15.29 8.44 16.63
C GLY A 257 14.98 9.94 16.58
N THR A 258 15.02 10.45 15.36
CA THR A 258 14.72 11.85 15.04
C THR A 258 13.58 11.87 14.03
N LEU A 259 12.54 12.66 14.31
CA LEU A 259 11.37 12.84 13.45
C LEU A 259 11.30 14.28 12.96
N PRO A 260 11.46 14.54 11.65
CA PRO A 260 11.10 15.81 11.06
C PRO A 260 9.57 15.94 10.98
N ILE A 261 9.04 17.03 11.51
CA ILE A 261 7.61 17.36 11.56
C ILE A 261 7.38 18.54 10.63
N THR A 262 6.97 18.23 9.40
CA THR A 262 6.56 19.26 8.43
C THR A 262 5.30 19.96 8.91
N ILE A 263 5.27 21.28 8.79
CA ILE A 263 4.11 22.08 9.20
C ILE A 263 3.05 22.04 8.09
N ASP A 264 2.26 20.97 8.10
CA ASP A 264 1.08 20.82 7.24
C ASP A 264 -0.14 20.47 8.09
N PHE A 265 -1.20 21.26 7.96
CA PHE A 265 -2.46 21.05 8.66
C PHE A 265 -3.32 20.03 7.92
N THR A 266 -2.78 18.84 7.65
CA THR A 266 -3.40 17.82 6.81
C THR A 266 -4.86 17.57 7.25
N PRO A 267 -5.82 17.64 6.32
CA PRO A 267 -7.22 17.48 6.65
C PRO A 267 -7.58 15.99 6.83
N PRO A 268 -8.78 15.68 7.38
CA PRO A 268 -9.31 14.31 7.38
C PRO A 268 -9.43 13.72 5.98
N SER A 269 -9.46 12.40 5.87
CA SER A 269 -9.71 11.72 4.59
C SER A 269 -10.78 10.62 4.72
N PRO A 270 -11.44 10.23 3.62
CA PRO A 270 -12.34 9.08 3.61
C PRO A 270 -11.60 7.78 3.94
N ALA A 271 -12.34 6.80 4.44
CA ALA A 271 -11.86 5.45 4.66
C ALA A 271 -11.85 4.69 3.31
N GLY A 272 -10.80 4.91 2.53
CA GLY A 272 -10.60 4.27 1.22
C GLY A 272 -10.98 5.16 0.03
N GLU A 273 -10.96 4.55 -1.15
CA GLU A 273 -11.30 5.24 -2.40
C GLU A 273 -12.83 5.25 -2.60
N GLU A 274 -13.42 6.43 -2.49
CA GLU A 274 -14.86 6.62 -2.62
C GLU A 274 -15.21 7.26 -3.97
N ARG A 275 -15.97 6.56 -4.81
CA ARG A 275 -16.50 7.14 -6.05
C ARG A 275 -17.36 8.36 -5.73
N ALA A 276 -17.08 9.46 -6.42
CA ALA A 276 -17.75 10.74 -6.23
C ALA A 276 -19.20 10.73 -6.71
N ILE A 277 -19.58 9.80 -7.59
CA ILE A 277 -20.92 9.71 -8.14
C ILE A 277 -21.65 8.45 -7.67
N PHE A 278 -22.97 8.53 -7.55
CA PHE A 278 -23.80 7.45 -7.04
C PHE A 278 -25.22 7.50 -7.64
N LEU A 279 -25.88 6.33 -7.68
CA LEU A 279 -27.22 6.19 -8.29
C LEU A 279 -28.35 6.31 -7.27
N THR A 280 -28.17 5.72 -6.09
CA THR A 280 -29.21 5.61 -5.05
C THR A 280 -28.82 6.40 -3.81
N ASP A 281 -28.53 5.73 -2.70
CA ASP A 281 -28.06 6.33 -1.47
C ASP A 281 -26.62 5.86 -1.24
N LYS A 282 -25.75 6.78 -0.82
CA LYS A 282 -24.35 6.50 -0.55
C LYS A 282 -24.08 6.62 0.94
N LYS A 283 -23.25 5.72 1.47
CA LYS A 283 -22.66 5.86 2.80
C LYS A 283 -21.20 6.25 2.63
N VAL A 284 -20.78 7.32 3.28
CA VAL A 284 -19.39 7.77 3.30
C VAL A 284 -18.80 7.48 4.66
N GLU A 285 -17.73 6.69 4.68
CA GLU A 285 -16.95 6.41 5.87
C GLU A 285 -15.71 7.30 5.90
N LEU A 286 -15.40 7.85 7.07
CA LEU A 286 -14.22 8.66 7.32
C LEU A 286 -13.24 7.88 8.19
N GLN A 287 -11.94 8.13 8.03
CA GLN A 287 -10.93 7.58 8.92
C GLN A 287 -11.19 8.03 10.35
N GLN A 288 -11.16 7.09 11.30
CA GLN A 288 -11.40 7.40 12.70
C GLN A 288 -10.33 8.37 13.21
N PRO A 289 -10.72 9.43 13.94
CA PRO A 289 -9.76 10.38 14.48
C PRO A 289 -8.90 9.70 15.54
N GLN A 290 -7.63 10.09 15.64
CA GLN A 290 -6.82 9.73 16.81
C GLN A 290 -7.45 10.30 18.10
N PRO A 291 -7.16 9.71 19.27
CA PRO A 291 -7.66 10.22 20.55
C PRO A 291 -7.43 11.74 20.70
N GLY A 292 -8.29 12.42 21.45
CA GLY A 292 -8.18 13.88 21.64
C GLY A 292 -8.64 14.74 20.45
N LEU A 293 -9.03 14.13 19.32
CA LEU A 293 -9.66 14.82 18.20
C LEU A 293 -11.14 14.46 18.07
N SER A 294 -11.94 15.43 17.63
CA SER A 294 -13.31 15.22 17.15
C SER A 294 -13.38 15.55 15.66
N LEU A 295 -14.09 14.72 14.91
CA LEU A 295 -14.39 14.97 13.51
C LEU A 295 -15.73 15.70 13.39
N ARG A 296 -15.73 16.82 12.70
CA ARG A 296 -16.93 17.62 12.42
C ARG A 296 -17.16 17.73 10.93
N TYR A 297 -18.42 17.70 10.52
CA TYR A 297 -18.77 17.77 9.10
C TYR A 297 -20.04 18.58 8.82
N THR A 298 -20.16 19.02 7.56
CA THR A 298 -21.34 19.69 6.98
C THR A 298 -21.68 19.04 5.65
N LEU A 299 -22.93 19.13 5.23
CA LEU A 299 -23.45 18.52 3.99
C LEU A 299 -23.92 19.56 2.97
N ASP A 300 -23.93 20.82 3.35
CA ASP A 300 -24.38 21.95 2.53
C ASP A 300 -23.21 22.76 1.95
N GLY A 301 -21.97 22.32 2.16
CA GLY A 301 -20.76 23.02 1.72
C GLY A 301 -20.31 24.19 2.62
N THR A 302 -21.00 24.46 3.73
CA THR A 302 -20.54 25.43 4.73
C THR A 302 -19.30 24.92 5.48
N GLU A 303 -18.43 25.81 5.98
CA GLU A 303 -17.24 25.36 6.72
C GLU A 303 -17.62 24.71 8.07
N PRO A 304 -17.11 23.50 8.38
CA PRO A 304 -17.35 22.88 9.66
C PRO A 304 -16.79 23.73 10.81
N SER A 305 -17.64 24.01 11.80
CA SER A 305 -17.27 24.64 13.08
C SER A 305 -17.38 23.65 14.23
N LEU A 306 -17.02 24.06 15.45
CA LEU A 306 -17.22 23.25 16.67
C LEU A 306 -18.69 22.89 16.92
N ASN A 307 -19.64 23.65 16.35
CA ASN A 307 -21.08 23.40 16.47
C ASN A 307 -21.63 22.52 15.33
N ALA A 308 -20.82 22.18 14.32
CA ALA A 308 -21.23 21.29 13.26
C ALA A 308 -21.43 19.84 13.77
N LYS A 309 -22.05 19.00 12.94
CA LYS A 309 -22.36 17.61 13.32
C LYS A 309 -21.08 16.83 13.60
N THR A 310 -21.05 16.11 14.72
CA THR A 310 -19.96 15.18 15.03
C THR A 310 -20.10 13.90 14.21
N TYR A 311 -19.01 13.44 13.61
CA TYR A 311 -18.97 12.13 12.98
C TYR A 311 -19.02 11.03 14.04
N GLN A 312 -20.00 10.12 13.93
CA GLN A 312 -20.20 9.00 14.85
C GLN A 312 -20.27 7.65 14.11
N GLY A 313 -20.11 7.66 12.79
CA GLY A 313 -20.31 6.51 11.91
C GLY A 313 -20.66 6.96 10.49
N PRO A 314 -20.90 6.00 9.57
CA PRO A 314 -21.08 6.28 8.16
C PRO A 314 -22.12 7.39 7.89
N ILE A 315 -21.75 8.36 7.05
CA ILE A 315 -22.60 9.50 6.68
C ILE A 315 -23.48 9.11 5.49
N SER A 316 -24.80 9.14 5.66
CA SER A 316 -25.75 8.91 4.56
C SER A 316 -25.89 10.14 3.67
N ILE A 317 -25.67 9.95 2.37
CA ILE A 317 -25.85 10.95 1.31
C ILE A 317 -26.90 10.43 0.33
N THR A 318 -28.04 11.14 0.25
CA THR A 318 -29.21 10.74 -0.54
C THR A 318 -29.45 11.60 -1.78
N ASN A 319 -28.76 12.74 -1.88
CA ASN A 319 -28.84 13.71 -2.98
C ASN A 319 -27.45 14.29 -3.27
N THR A 320 -27.29 15.01 -4.38
CA THR A 320 -26.06 15.75 -4.66
C THR A 320 -25.71 16.67 -3.49
N THR A 321 -24.53 16.48 -2.91
CA THR A 321 -24.15 16.99 -1.58
C THR A 321 -22.68 17.40 -1.59
N THR A 322 -22.38 18.55 -1.00
CA THR A 322 -20.99 18.95 -0.74
C THR A 322 -20.65 18.58 0.70
N LEU A 323 -19.90 17.51 0.89
CA LEU A 323 -19.40 17.08 2.19
C LEU A 323 -18.11 17.86 2.49
N LYS A 324 -18.08 18.58 3.61
CA LYS A 324 -16.85 19.15 4.18
C LYS A 324 -16.56 18.57 5.54
N VAL A 325 -15.30 18.32 5.84
CA VAL A 325 -14.86 17.62 7.06
C VAL A 325 -13.60 18.25 7.63
N ARG A 326 -13.53 18.37 8.96
CA ARG A 326 -12.39 18.96 9.68
C ARG A 326 -12.13 18.28 11.03
N TYR A 327 -10.86 18.14 11.42
CA TYR A 327 -10.50 17.75 12.79
C TYR A 327 -10.57 18.95 13.72
N PHE A 328 -11.00 18.71 14.96
CA PHE A 328 -10.95 19.66 16.07
C PHE A 328 -10.36 19.02 17.31
N ASN A 329 -9.36 19.64 17.92
CA ASN A 329 -8.87 19.26 19.24
C ASN A 329 -9.98 19.45 20.28
N THR A 330 -10.24 18.42 21.09
CA THR A 330 -11.33 18.44 22.07
C THR A 330 -11.08 19.36 23.26
N LYS A 331 -9.83 19.77 23.51
CA LYS A 331 -9.45 20.62 24.65
C LYS A 331 -9.57 22.11 24.33
N ASN A 332 -9.10 22.55 23.16
CA ASN A 332 -8.97 23.97 22.83
C ASN A 332 -9.60 24.38 21.48
N GLY A 333 -10.15 23.42 20.71
CA GLY A 333 -10.80 23.70 19.44
C GLY A 333 -9.86 24.04 18.28
N ALA A 334 -8.54 23.87 18.43
CA ALA A 334 -7.59 23.96 17.31
C ALA A 334 -8.00 22.98 16.21
N SER A 335 -7.76 23.33 14.95
CA SER A 335 -8.35 22.59 13.83
C SER A 335 -7.43 22.40 12.63
N SER A 336 -7.63 21.33 11.86
CA SER A 336 -6.88 21.02 10.64
C SER A 336 -7.28 21.96 9.49
N ASN A 337 -6.79 21.71 8.27
CA ASN A 337 -7.47 22.18 7.06
C ASN A 337 -8.77 21.41 6.84
N THR A 338 -9.60 21.90 5.91
CA THR A 338 -10.86 21.27 5.53
C THR A 338 -10.65 20.33 4.35
N TRP A 339 -11.10 19.09 4.49
CA TRP A 339 -11.30 18.20 3.35
C TRP A 339 -12.70 18.41 2.79
N GLN A 340 -12.84 18.36 1.47
CA GLN A 340 -14.13 18.53 0.81
C GLN A 340 -14.29 17.60 -0.38
N GLN A 341 -15.54 17.16 -0.60
CA GLN A 341 -15.90 16.39 -1.78
C GLN A 341 -17.35 16.68 -2.18
N VAL A 342 -17.57 16.87 -3.49
CA VAL A 342 -18.91 16.93 -4.07
C VAL A 342 -19.33 15.52 -4.47
N TYR A 343 -20.29 14.96 -3.75
CA TYR A 343 -20.93 13.71 -4.13
C TYR A 343 -22.12 14.01 -5.04
N ARG A 344 -22.16 13.46 -6.25
CA ARG A 344 -23.22 13.73 -7.23
C ARG A 344 -24.14 12.53 -7.36
N LYS A 345 -25.44 12.73 -7.12
CA LYS A 345 -26.46 11.75 -7.49
C LYS A 345 -26.73 11.89 -8.98
N VAL A 346 -26.56 10.81 -9.71
CA VAL A 346 -26.72 10.79 -11.17
C VAL A 346 -27.78 9.79 -11.59
N VAL A 347 -28.44 10.07 -12.71
CA VAL A 347 -29.36 9.15 -13.36
C VAL A 347 -28.63 8.44 -14.49
N PRO A 348 -28.72 7.10 -14.62
CA PRO A 348 -28.11 6.38 -15.73
C PRO A 348 -28.62 6.88 -17.10
N ILE A 349 -27.68 7.08 -18.03
CA ILE A 349 -27.97 7.55 -19.39
C ILE A 349 -28.60 6.41 -20.18
N GLU A 350 -29.65 6.70 -20.95
CA GLU A 350 -30.32 5.73 -21.83
C GLU A 350 -29.39 5.26 -22.97
N PRO A 351 -29.53 4.02 -23.46
CA PRO A 351 -28.77 3.55 -24.63
C PRO A 351 -29.23 4.24 -25.92
N SER A 352 -28.37 4.22 -26.92
CA SER A 352 -28.72 4.63 -28.27
C SER A 352 -29.73 3.66 -28.90
N LYS A 353 -30.57 4.20 -29.79
CA LYS A 353 -31.49 3.42 -30.64
C LYS A 353 -30.82 2.86 -31.90
N ALA A 354 -29.53 3.13 -32.10
CA ALA A 354 -28.77 2.63 -33.24
C ALA A 354 -28.82 1.10 -33.29
N LYS A 355 -28.78 0.55 -34.51
CA LYS A 355 -28.74 -0.90 -34.76
C LYS A 355 -27.50 -1.26 -35.58
N PRO A 356 -26.30 -1.14 -34.99
CA PRO A 356 -25.09 -1.48 -35.70
C PRO A 356 -25.11 -2.95 -36.16
N SER A 357 -24.74 -3.20 -37.40
CA SER A 357 -24.85 -4.54 -38.00
C SER A 357 -23.50 -5.26 -38.17
N LYS A 358 -22.38 -4.61 -37.86
CA LYS A 358 -21.02 -5.14 -38.08
C LYS A 358 -20.16 -5.03 -36.82
N PRO A 359 -19.48 -6.12 -36.41
CA PRO A 359 -18.49 -6.09 -35.33
C PRO A 359 -17.30 -5.18 -35.64
N GLY A 360 -16.77 -4.54 -34.61
CA GLY A 360 -15.57 -3.70 -34.66
C GLY A 360 -15.88 -2.21 -34.48
N MET A 361 -14.86 -1.37 -34.63
CA MET A 361 -14.97 0.08 -34.50
C MET A 361 -14.37 0.76 -35.73
N ALA A 362 -14.96 1.89 -36.12
CA ALA A 362 -14.41 2.72 -37.18
C ALA A 362 -13.16 3.44 -36.67
N TYR A 363 -12.11 3.50 -37.48
CA TYR A 363 -10.91 4.29 -37.18
C TYR A 363 -10.64 5.34 -38.26
N ARG A 364 -10.01 6.44 -37.85
CA ARG A 364 -9.43 7.47 -38.71
C ARG A 364 -8.01 7.76 -38.24
N TYR A 365 -7.05 7.66 -39.15
CA TYR A 365 -5.62 7.84 -38.90
C TYR A 365 -5.12 9.15 -39.52
N TYR A 366 -4.29 9.88 -38.79
CA TYR A 366 -3.74 11.18 -39.16
C TYR A 366 -2.24 11.19 -38.86
N GLU A 367 -1.47 12.00 -39.58
CA GLU A 367 -0.05 12.24 -39.31
C GLU A 367 0.16 13.72 -39.01
N GLY A 368 1.00 14.05 -38.03
CA GLY A 368 1.27 15.42 -37.61
C GLY A 368 2.02 15.47 -36.29
N ASN A 369 2.72 16.59 -36.05
CA ASN A 369 3.43 16.82 -34.81
C ASN A 369 2.44 17.40 -33.79
N PHE A 370 1.93 16.56 -32.89
CA PHE A 370 0.93 16.91 -31.90
C PHE A 370 1.57 16.85 -30.51
N GLN A 371 1.33 17.87 -29.68
CA GLN A 371 1.66 17.85 -28.25
C GLN A 371 0.41 17.84 -27.36
N THR A 372 -0.75 17.96 -28.00
CA THR A 372 -2.11 17.85 -27.45
C THR A 372 -3.01 17.34 -28.57
N LEU A 373 -4.14 16.74 -28.23
CA LEU A 373 -5.10 16.26 -29.22
C LEU A 373 -5.59 17.41 -30.13
N PRO A 374 -5.44 17.28 -31.47
CA PRO A 374 -5.86 18.31 -32.40
C PRO A 374 -7.39 18.36 -32.55
N ASP A 375 -7.91 19.46 -33.11
CA ASP A 375 -9.29 19.45 -33.62
C ASP A 375 -9.37 18.61 -34.89
N PHE A 376 -9.73 17.33 -34.73
CA PHE A 376 -9.88 16.37 -35.84
C PHE A 376 -10.91 16.77 -36.89
N LYS A 377 -11.78 17.76 -36.64
CA LYS A 377 -12.70 18.29 -37.67
C LYS A 377 -11.98 19.14 -38.71
N THR A 378 -10.81 19.66 -38.36
CA THR A 378 -9.97 20.48 -39.24
C THR A 378 -8.98 19.66 -40.07
N LEU A 379 -8.84 18.37 -39.76
CA LEU A 379 -7.88 17.47 -40.39
C LEU A 379 -8.56 16.54 -41.40
N THR A 380 -7.81 16.14 -42.43
CA THR A 380 -8.23 15.10 -43.38
C THR A 380 -7.55 13.78 -43.00
N PRO A 381 -8.30 12.68 -42.76
CA PRO A 381 -7.70 11.39 -42.42
C PRO A 381 -6.93 10.81 -43.61
N LEU A 382 -5.74 10.29 -43.36
CA LEU A 382 -4.91 9.60 -44.36
C LEU A 382 -5.37 8.16 -44.59
N ARG A 383 -5.86 7.51 -43.54
CA ARG A 383 -6.45 6.17 -43.61
C ARG A 383 -7.72 6.10 -42.78
N THR A 384 -8.67 5.31 -43.26
CA THR A 384 -9.92 5.01 -42.56
C THR A 384 -10.25 3.54 -42.72
N GLY A 385 -10.96 2.95 -41.77
CA GLY A 385 -11.43 1.58 -41.89
C GLY A 385 -12.08 1.07 -40.61
N THR A 386 -12.06 -0.25 -40.43
CA THR A 386 -12.60 -0.93 -39.25
C THR A 386 -11.52 -1.77 -38.59
N VAL A 387 -11.49 -1.77 -37.26
CA VAL A 387 -10.60 -2.61 -36.43
C VAL A 387 -11.37 -3.30 -35.30
N GLN A 388 -10.78 -4.32 -34.69
CA GLN A 388 -11.35 -5.05 -33.56
C GLN A 388 -10.70 -4.67 -32.21
N ASP A 389 -9.54 -4.01 -32.24
CA ASP A 389 -8.78 -3.62 -31.06
C ASP A 389 -8.22 -2.20 -31.17
N PHE A 390 -7.54 -1.74 -30.11
CA PHE A 390 -6.88 -0.43 -30.02
C PHE A 390 -5.37 -0.52 -30.33
N ASN A 391 -4.94 -1.43 -31.21
CA ASN A 391 -3.52 -1.58 -31.53
C ASN A 391 -3.03 -0.43 -32.44
N VAL A 392 -2.52 0.64 -31.82
CA VAL A 392 -2.03 1.85 -32.50
C VAL A 392 -0.79 1.58 -33.36
N ALA A 393 0.11 0.69 -32.91
CA ALA A 393 1.32 0.32 -33.65
C ALA A 393 0.99 -0.36 -34.99
N LEU A 394 -0.04 -1.22 -35.03
CA LEU A 394 -0.51 -1.84 -36.27
C LEU A 394 -1.07 -0.80 -37.24
N LEU A 395 -1.78 0.21 -36.73
CA LEU A 395 -2.34 1.29 -37.55
C LEU A 395 -1.28 2.28 -38.04
N ALA A 396 -0.24 2.54 -37.26
CA ALA A 396 0.85 3.45 -37.61
C ALA A 396 1.87 2.81 -38.57
N GLY A 397 2.03 1.48 -38.51
CA GLY A 397 2.87 0.72 -39.43
C GLY A 397 4.36 1.01 -39.21
N LYS A 398 5.02 1.64 -40.20
CA LYS A 398 6.46 2.00 -40.09
C LYS A 398 6.69 3.33 -39.38
N ARG A 399 5.64 4.12 -39.18
CA ARG A 399 5.71 5.38 -38.46
C ARG A 399 5.55 5.06 -36.98
N ILE A 400 6.56 5.42 -36.20
CA ILE A 400 6.56 5.18 -34.74
C ILE A 400 6.14 6.41 -33.95
N ASP A 401 6.26 7.61 -34.54
CA ASP A 401 6.06 8.91 -33.88
C ASP A 401 5.15 9.85 -34.70
N HIS A 402 4.67 10.92 -34.05
CA HIS A 402 3.95 12.05 -34.67
C HIS A 402 2.74 11.62 -35.52
N TYR A 403 1.79 10.93 -34.90
CA TYR A 403 0.55 10.53 -35.53
C TYR A 403 -0.63 10.60 -34.56
N ALA A 404 -1.85 10.49 -35.08
CA ALA A 404 -3.05 10.46 -34.26
C ALA A 404 -4.10 9.48 -34.80
N VAL A 405 -4.90 8.92 -33.91
CA VAL A 405 -5.97 7.99 -34.23
C VAL A 405 -7.26 8.36 -33.51
N VAL A 406 -8.36 8.32 -34.25
CA VAL A 406 -9.72 8.44 -33.70
C VAL A 406 -10.42 7.12 -33.92
N TYR A 407 -10.99 6.56 -32.85
CA TYR A 407 -11.85 5.38 -32.88
C TYR A 407 -13.28 5.77 -32.53
N GLU A 408 -14.26 5.26 -33.27
CA GLU A 408 -15.69 5.47 -33.01
C GLU A 408 -16.47 4.16 -33.15
N GLY A 409 -17.37 3.91 -32.21
CA GLY A 409 -18.21 2.72 -32.24
C GLY A 409 -19.28 2.74 -31.17
N PHE A 410 -19.85 1.57 -30.90
CA PHE A 410 -20.77 1.33 -29.81
C PHE A 410 -20.20 0.29 -28.84
N VAL A 411 -20.43 0.49 -27.55
CA VAL A 411 -20.16 -0.50 -26.50
C VAL A 411 -21.50 -1.03 -25.98
N ASP A 412 -21.65 -2.35 -25.92
CA ASP A 412 -22.82 -3.00 -25.32
C ASP A 412 -22.65 -3.13 -23.80
N ILE A 413 -23.48 -2.39 -23.06
CA ILE A 413 -23.50 -2.36 -21.61
C ILE A 413 -24.45 -3.45 -21.09
N PRO A 414 -23.98 -4.41 -20.27
CA PRO A 414 -24.76 -5.60 -19.94
C PRO A 414 -25.90 -5.36 -18.94
N GLU A 415 -25.76 -4.35 -18.08
CA GLU A 415 -26.70 -4.01 -17.01
C GLU A 415 -26.67 -2.51 -16.67
N ASP A 416 -27.78 -2.01 -16.11
CA ASP A 416 -27.84 -0.65 -15.55
C ASP A 416 -26.85 -0.52 -14.40
N GLY A 417 -26.01 0.52 -14.42
CA GLY A 417 -25.02 0.66 -13.37
C GLY A 417 -24.05 1.80 -13.54
N LEU A 418 -23.09 1.84 -12.61
CA LEU A 418 -21.99 2.77 -12.63
C LEU A 418 -20.74 2.11 -13.19
N TYR A 419 -20.21 2.68 -14.26
CA TYR A 419 -19.06 2.19 -14.99
C TYR A 419 -17.89 3.15 -14.84
N TYR A 420 -16.71 2.60 -14.54
CA TYR A 420 -15.47 3.34 -14.55
C TYR A 420 -14.73 3.01 -15.84
N PHE A 421 -14.57 3.97 -16.74
CA PHE A 421 -13.76 3.81 -17.94
C PHE A 421 -12.37 4.39 -17.72
N TYR A 422 -11.36 3.79 -18.36
CA TYR A 422 -9.99 4.26 -18.26
C TYR A 422 -9.24 4.12 -19.58
N THR A 423 -8.26 5.00 -19.77
CA THR A 423 -7.20 4.85 -20.77
C THR A 423 -5.85 4.73 -20.06
N ARG A 424 -4.93 3.97 -20.65
CA ARG A 424 -3.49 4.04 -20.37
C ARG A 424 -2.82 4.29 -21.71
N SER A 425 -2.22 5.46 -21.86
CA SER A 425 -1.54 5.85 -23.09
C SER A 425 -0.19 6.46 -22.79
N ASP A 426 0.77 6.15 -23.65
CA ASP A 426 1.92 7.00 -23.91
C ASP A 426 1.44 8.20 -24.73
N ASP A 427 1.78 9.40 -24.32
CA ASP A 427 1.14 10.64 -24.76
C ASP A 427 -0.40 10.64 -24.66
N GLY A 428 -1.05 11.56 -25.38
CA GLY A 428 -2.37 12.03 -25.03
C GLY A 428 -3.52 11.17 -25.55
N SER A 429 -4.51 10.93 -24.68
CA SER A 429 -5.79 10.34 -25.09
C SER A 429 -7.01 10.99 -24.43
N LYS A 430 -8.16 10.93 -25.10
CA LYS A 430 -9.48 11.26 -24.54
C LYS A 430 -10.48 10.17 -24.84
N PHE A 431 -11.37 9.91 -23.88
CA PHE A 431 -12.43 8.92 -24.04
C PHE A 431 -13.79 9.54 -23.73
N TYR A 432 -14.68 9.43 -24.70
CA TYR A 432 -16.05 9.90 -24.66
C TYR A 432 -17.04 8.74 -24.72
N VAL A 433 -18.10 8.83 -23.94
CA VAL A 433 -19.27 7.94 -24.00
C VAL A 433 -20.52 8.80 -23.99
N GLN A 434 -21.45 8.58 -24.94
CA GLN A 434 -22.64 9.43 -25.11
C GLN A 434 -22.29 10.93 -25.24
N ASP A 435 -21.22 11.23 -26.00
CA ASP A 435 -20.65 12.58 -26.18
C ASP A 435 -20.13 13.27 -24.90
N GLN A 436 -20.16 12.59 -23.75
CA GLN A 436 -19.59 13.08 -22.50
C GLN A 436 -18.12 12.65 -22.39
N LEU A 437 -17.23 13.60 -22.10
CA LEU A 437 -15.83 13.32 -21.77
C LEU A 437 -15.76 12.58 -20.43
N VAL A 438 -15.36 11.31 -20.47
CA VAL A 438 -15.22 10.46 -19.27
C VAL A 438 -13.77 10.38 -18.82
N VAL A 439 -12.83 10.33 -19.77
CA VAL A 439 -11.39 10.27 -19.49
C VAL A 439 -10.68 11.38 -20.24
N ASP A 440 -9.95 12.21 -19.50
CA ASP A 440 -9.02 13.20 -20.04
C ASP A 440 -7.59 12.82 -19.64
N ASN A 441 -6.85 12.32 -20.61
CA ASN A 441 -5.44 11.96 -20.51
C ASN A 441 -4.61 12.74 -21.52
N ASP A 442 -4.96 13.99 -21.85
CA ASP A 442 -4.30 14.77 -22.90
C ASP A 442 -2.92 15.32 -22.50
N GLY A 443 -2.21 15.84 -23.49
CA GLY A 443 -0.84 16.37 -23.40
C GLY A 443 0.22 15.33 -23.68
N SER A 444 1.43 15.78 -24.04
CA SER A 444 2.57 14.87 -24.15
C SER A 444 3.09 14.48 -22.77
N HIS A 445 3.31 13.17 -22.58
CA HIS A 445 3.75 12.57 -21.33
C HIS A 445 4.14 11.10 -21.51
N GLU A 446 4.98 10.59 -20.62
CA GLU A 446 5.21 9.15 -20.48
C GLU A 446 3.90 8.38 -20.21
N GLU A 447 3.92 7.08 -20.48
CA GLU A 447 2.77 6.19 -20.30
C GLU A 447 2.13 6.32 -18.90
N ARG A 448 0.86 6.77 -18.88
CA ARG A 448 0.10 6.92 -17.62
C ARG A 448 -1.35 6.52 -17.81
N ALA A 449 -1.99 6.14 -16.70
CA ALA A 449 -3.42 5.82 -16.67
C ALA A 449 -4.26 6.99 -16.14
N ARG A 450 -5.43 7.20 -16.75
CA ARG A 450 -6.51 8.08 -16.27
C ARG A 450 -7.85 7.38 -16.45
N GLY A 451 -8.85 7.79 -15.67
CA GLY A 451 -10.19 7.24 -15.80
C GLY A 451 -11.25 8.09 -15.12
N GLY A 452 -12.50 7.75 -15.37
CA GLY A 452 -13.65 8.46 -14.85
C GLY A 452 -14.90 7.59 -14.80
N ASP A 453 -15.84 7.99 -13.95
CA ASP A 453 -17.10 7.29 -13.74
C ASP A 453 -18.23 7.87 -14.62
N ILE A 454 -19.09 7.00 -15.15
CA ILE A 454 -20.33 7.35 -15.85
C ILE A 454 -21.44 6.36 -15.50
N ALA A 455 -22.68 6.85 -15.40
CA ALA A 455 -23.85 6.01 -15.16
C ALA A 455 -24.56 5.69 -16.47
N LEU A 456 -24.71 4.40 -16.79
CA LEU A 456 -25.27 3.93 -18.05
C LEU A 456 -26.37 2.89 -17.77
N LYS A 457 -27.43 2.92 -18.57
CA LYS A 457 -28.40 1.81 -18.63
C LYS A 457 -27.85 0.69 -19.49
N LYS A 458 -28.47 -0.49 -19.38
CA LYS A 458 -28.22 -1.62 -20.27
C LYS A 458 -28.49 -1.24 -21.73
N GLY A 459 -27.57 -1.62 -22.62
CA GLY A 459 -27.71 -1.50 -24.07
C GLY A 459 -26.52 -0.81 -24.74
N LEU A 460 -26.71 -0.39 -25.99
CA LEU A 460 -25.63 0.15 -26.82
C LEU A 460 -25.38 1.62 -26.53
N HIS A 461 -24.14 1.96 -26.18
CA HIS A 461 -23.71 3.35 -25.98
C HIS A 461 -22.65 3.75 -27.01
N PRO A 462 -22.84 4.84 -27.76
CA PRO A 462 -21.81 5.35 -28.66
C PRO A 462 -20.62 5.81 -27.83
N PHE A 463 -19.43 5.54 -28.36
CA PHE A 463 -18.18 5.95 -27.76
C PHE A 463 -17.24 6.52 -28.81
N ARG A 464 -16.30 7.34 -28.35
CA ARG A 464 -15.23 7.90 -29.17
C ARG A 464 -13.94 7.93 -28.36
N VAL A 465 -12.87 7.36 -28.90
CA VAL A 465 -11.52 7.45 -28.33
C VAL A 465 -10.66 8.26 -29.28
N GLU A 466 -9.94 9.24 -28.74
CA GLU A 466 -8.97 10.03 -29.45
C GLU A 466 -7.60 9.79 -28.84
N TYR A 467 -6.58 9.63 -29.66
CA TYR A 467 -5.20 9.38 -29.25
C TYR A 467 -4.22 10.09 -30.18
N PHE A 468 -3.11 10.58 -29.64
CA PHE A 468 -1.95 10.97 -30.43
C PHE A 468 -0.67 10.40 -29.82
N GLU A 469 0.32 10.21 -30.67
CA GLU A 469 1.69 9.83 -30.33
C GLU A 469 2.61 10.98 -30.75
N ASP A 470 3.43 11.50 -29.84
CA ASP A 470 4.46 12.50 -30.11
C ASP A 470 5.78 11.80 -30.44
N PHE A 471 6.48 11.22 -29.45
CA PHE A 471 7.78 10.57 -29.66
C PHE A 471 8.14 9.50 -28.60
N GLU A 472 9.12 8.65 -28.95
CA GLU A 472 9.71 7.57 -28.13
C GLU A 472 8.90 6.27 -28.09
N GLY A 473 7.96 6.14 -27.16
CA GLY A 473 7.15 4.94 -27.01
C GLY A 473 5.85 5.07 -27.79
N GLN A 474 5.01 4.04 -27.75
CA GLN A 474 3.63 4.15 -28.24
C GLN A 474 2.76 3.10 -27.57
N SER A 475 1.71 3.52 -26.89
CA SER A 475 0.75 2.59 -26.33
C SER A 475 -0.62 3.22 -26.16
N LEU A 476 -1.66 2.41 -26.37
CA LEU A 476 -3.02 2.77 -26.03
C LEU A 476 -3.76 1.53 -25.53
N PHE A 477 -4.16 1.57 -24.27
CA PHE A 477 -5.06 0.62 -23.66
C PHE A 477 -6.34 1.32 -23.24
N VAL A 478 -7.48 0.76 -23.65
CA VAL A 478 -8.81 1.25 -23.26
C VAL A 478 -9.54 0.14 -22.53
N GLY A 479 -10.11 0.46 -21.37
CA GLY A 479 -10.80 -0.52 -20.55
C GLY A 479 -11.88 0.09 -19.67
N TYR A 480 -12.56 -0.79 -18.94
CA TYR A 480 -13.65 -0.41 -18.05
C TYR A 480 -13.75 -1.34 -16.84
N SER A 481 -14.46 -0.92 -15.79
CA SER A 481 -14.98 -1.80 -14.75
C SER A 481 -16.42 -1.47 -14.44
N GLY A 482 -17.24 -2.49 -14.24
CA GLY A 482 -18.64 -2.36 -13.86
C GLY A 482 -18.84 -2.37 -12.35
N SER A 483 -20.02 -2.81 -11.93
CA SER A 483 -20.39 -3.04 -10.52
C SER A 483 -19.47 -4.04 -9.82
N ASP A 484 -18.92 -5.02 -10.55
CA ASP A 484 -18.00 -6.05 -10.04
C ASP A 484 -16.59 -5.53 -9.70
N GLY A 485 -16.28 -4.27 -10.05
CA GLY A 485 -14.99 -3.63 -9.82
C GLY A 485 -13.83 -4.22 -10.62
N LYS A 486 -14.06 -5.25 -11.44
CA LYS A 486 -13.01 -5.92 -12.21
C LYS A 486 -12.71 -5.13 -13.47
N ARG A 487 -11.45 -4.72 -13.63
CA ARG A 487 -10.97 -4.09 -14.87
C ARG A 487 -10.99 -5.10 -16.01
N LYS A 488 -11.62 -4.71 -17.12
CA LYS A 488 -11.76 -5.49 -18.35
C LYS A 488 -11.32 -4.61 -19.53
N PRO A 489 -10.60 -5.17 -20.50
CA PRO A 489 -10.28 -4.42 -21.71
C PRO A 489 -11.55 -4.20 -22.53
N LEU A 490 -11.66 -3.05 -23.20
CA LEU A 490 -12.86 -2.70 -23.98
C LEU A 490 -12.98 -3.55 -25.26
N VAL A 491 -11.88 -4.17 -25.71
CA VAL A 491 -11.80 -5.02 -26.91
C VAL A 491 -12.48 -6.41 -26.75
N GLY A 492 -13.02 -6.72 -25.57
CA GLY A 492 -13.73 -7.98 -25.28
C GLY A 492 -15.26 -7.87 -25.21
N LEU A 493 -15.82 -6.67 -25.42
CA LEU A 493 -17.26 -6.47 -25.52
C LEU A 493 -17.74 -6.52 -26.97
N PRO A 494 -19.04 -6.77 -27.23
CA PRO A 494 -19.62 -6.53 -28.54
C PRO A 494 -19.43 -5.05 -28.92
N LEU A 495 -18.42 -4.77 -29.74
CA LEU A 495 -18.18 -3.47 -30.32
C LEU A 495 -18.78 -3.45 -31.72
N PHE A 496 -19.42 -2.34 -32.06
CA PHE A 496 -20.03 -2.21 -33.37
C PHE A 496 -19.72 -0.91 -34.08
N CYS A 497 -19.64 -0.97 -35.40
CA CYS A 497 -19.35 0.18 -36.23
C CYS A 497 -20.47 1.21 -36.18
N LYS A 498 -20.09 2.49 -36.18
CA LYS A 498 -21.00 3.59 -36.46
C LYS A 498 -21.29 3.58 -37.97
N GLU A 499 -22.59 3.56 -38.34
CA GLU A 499 -23.03 3.58 -39.75
C GLU A 499 -22.57 4.84 -40.49
#